data_AF-A0A0K2RKV0-F1
#
_entry.id   AF-A0A0K2RKV0-F1
#
_cell.length_a   1.000
_cell.length_b   1.000
_cell.length_c   1.000
_cell.angle_alpha   90.00
_cell.angle_beta   90.00
_cell.angle_gamma   90.00
#
_symmetry.space_group_name_H-M   'P 1'
#
loop_
_entity.id
_entity.type
_entity.pdbx_description
1 polymer ?
#
loop_
_entity_poly.entity_id
_entity_poly.type
_entity_poly.pdbx_seq_one_letter_code
_entity_poly.pdbx_strand_id
1 'polypeptide(L)' 'MTETAVGSKSEQAYAAVKARIVEGTYTPGYRLVLAKIAEDLGVSVVPVREAIRRLEAEGS' A
#
# COMPACT_ATOMS: atom_id res chain seq x y z
N MET A 1 -10.60 20.39 17.90
CA MET A 1 -9.73 19.20 18.01
C MET A 1 -9.48 18.74 16.58
N THR A 2 -8.25 18.91 16.10
CA THR A 2 -7.91 18.86 14.66
C THR A 2 -7.94 17.43 14.14
N GLU A 3 -8.92 17.12 13.29
CA GLU A 3 -8.91 15.93 12.43
C GLU A 3 -7.71 16.03 11.49
N THR A 4 -6.61 15.41 11.88
CA THR A 4 -5.47 15.19 11.01
C THR A 4 -5.98 14.46 9.78
N ALA A 5 -5.81 15.06 8.61
CA ALA A 5 -6.11 14.47 7.32
C ALA A 5 -5.25 13.21 7.13
N VAL A 6 -5.73 12.08 7.65
CA VAL A 6 -5.12 10.78 7.44
C VAL A 6 -6.09 10.04 6.54
N GLY A 7 -5.70 9.86 5.28
CA GLY A 7 -6.47 9.09 4.32
C GLY A 7 -6.88 7.72 4.87
N SER A 8 -7.91 7.14 4.27
CA SER A 8 -8.41 5.80 4.57
C SER A 8 -7.27 4.79 4.73
N LYS A 9 -7.47 3.70 5.48
CA LYS A 9 -6.46 2.62 5.64
C LYS A 9 -5.92 2.13 4.28
N SER A 10 -6.75 2.18 3.24
CA SER A 10 -6.38 1.88 1.86
C SER A 10 -5.45 2.92 1.25
N GLU A 11 -5.67 4.22 1.48
CA GLU A 11 -4.77 5.29 1.02
C GLU A 11 -3.41 5.24 1.72
N GLN A 12 -3.38 4.94 3.02
CA GLN A 12 -2.13 4.72 3.75
C GLN A 12 -1.35 3.54 3.16
N ALA A 13 -2.02 2.42 2.91
CA ALA A 13 -1.40 1.26 2.29
C ALA A 13 -0.89 1.56 0.87
N TYR A 14 -1.66 2.30 0.08
CA TYR A 14 -1.26 2.75 -1.25
C TYR A 14 0.01 3.60 -1.20
N ALA A 15 0.04 4.62 -0.35
CA ALA A 15 1.18 5.52 -0.24
C ALA A 15 2.45 4.77 0.21
N ALA A 16 2.32 3.87 1.18
CA ALA A 16 3.44 3.08 1.67
C ALA A 16 3.98 2.09 0.63
N VAL A 17 3.10 1.39 -0.10
CA VAL A 17 3.52 0.47 -1.16
C VAL A 17 4.15 1.24 -2.34
N LYS A 18 3.56 2.38 -2.73
CA LYS A 18 4.09 3.24 -3.79
C LYS A 18 5.49 3.77 -3.45
N ALA A 19 5.69 4.26 -2.23
CA ALA A 19 6.98 4.73 -1.77
C ALA A 19 8.06 3.65 -1.90
N ARG A 20 7.76 2.42 -1.45
CA ARG A 20 8.67 1.27 -1.55
C ARG A 20 8.98 0.85 -2.99
N ILE A 21 8.03 0.99 -3.91
CA ILE A 21 8.28 0.76 -5.35
C ILE A 21 9.23 1.83 -5.90
N VAL A 22 8.98 3.11 -5.58
CA VAL A 22 9.80 4.24 -6.04
C VAL A 22 11.23 4.20 -5.47
N GLU A 23 11.37 3.79 -4.21
CA GLU A 23 12.67 3.56 -3.56
C GLU A 23 13.42 2.34 -4.11
N GLY A 24 12.79 1.52 -4.96
CA GLY A 24 13.37 0.28 -5.51
C GLY A 24 13.37 -0.90 -4.53
N THR A 25 12.70 -0.78 -3.38
CA THR A 25 12.49 -1.89 -2.44
C THR A 25 11.64 -3.00 -3.08
N TYR A 26 10.62 -2.61 -3.86
CA TYR A 26 9.79 -3.54 -4.63
C TYR A 26 10.10 -3.38 -6.13
N THR A 27 10.98 -4.23 -6.64
CA THR A 27 11.34 -4.25 -8.06
C THR A 27 10.23 -4.87 -8.92
N PRO A 28 10.21 -4.61 -10.24
CA PRO A 28 9.35 -5.35 -11.16
C PRO A 28 9.52 -6.87 -10.98
N GLY A 29 8.41 -7.60 -10.92
CA GLY A 29 8.41 -9.05 -10.66
C GLY A 29 8.57 -9.45 -9.19
N TYR A 30 8.74 -8.49 -8.26
CA TYR A 30 8.76 -8.78 -6.84
C TYR A 30 7.41 -9.31 -6.35
N ARG A 31 7.42 -10.44 -5.63
CA ARG A 31 6.19 -11.01 -5.07
C ARG A 31 5.79 -10.22 -3.82
N LEU A 32 4.79 -9.36 -3.95
CA LEU A 32 4.19 -8.66 -2.82
C LEU A 32 3.39 -9.63 -1.96
N VAL A 33 3.78 -9.77 -0.70
CA VAL A 33 3.04 -10.58 0.28
C VAL A 33 2.07 -9.68 1.04
N LEU A 34 0.81 -9.68 0.63
CA LEU A 34 -0.26 -8.86 1.20
C LEU A 34 -0.34 -8.94 2.73
N ALA A 35 -0.23 -10.16 3.29
CA ALA A 35 -0.29 -10.38 4.73
C ALA A 35 0.87 -9.70 5.48
N LYS A 36 2.09 -9.74 4.92
CA LYS A 36 3.26 -9.08 5.52
C LYS A 36 3.11 -7.57 5.49
N ILE A 37 2.67 -7.03 4.35
CA ILE A 37 2.45 -5.59 4.20
C ILE A 37 1.36 -5.11 5.17
N ALA A 38 0.28 -5.89 5.34
CA ALA A 38 -0.79 -5.58 6.28
C ALA A 38 -0.29 -5.55 7.73
N GLU A 39 0.52 -6.55 8.11
CA GLU A 39 1.18 -6.60 9.42
C GLU A 39 2.12 -5.40 9.63
N ASP A 40 2.99 -5.10 8.66
CA ASP A 40 3.95 -3.99 8.74
C ASP A 40 3.27 -2.62 8.85
N LEU A 41 2.06 -2.48 8.30
CA LEU A 41 1.28 -1.26 8.32
C LEU A 41 0.24 -1.22 9.46
N GLY A 42 0.09 -2.31 10.23
CA GLY A 42 -0.92 -2.40 11.29
C GLY A 42 -2.37 -2.33 10.78
N VAL A 43 -2.61 -2.77 9.54
CA VAL A 43 -3.94 -2.78 8.90
C VAL A 43 -4.36 -4.20 8.55
N SER A 44 -5.63 -4.38 8.16
CA SER A 44 -6.10 -5.67 7.64
C SER A 44 -5.65 -5.87 6.19
N VAL A 45 -5.73 -7.11 5.69
CA VAL A 45 -5.33 -7.45 4.32
C VAL A 45 -6.22 -6.79 3.25
N VAL A 46 -7.48 -6.50 3.58
CA VAL A 46 -8.46 -5.90 2.65
C VAL A 46 -7.99 -4.54 2.10
N PRO A 47 -7.68 -3.52 2.92
CA PRO A 47 -7.20 -2.22 2.41
C PRO A 47 -5.88 -2.33 1.63
N VAL A 48 -5.00 -3.26 2.00
CA VAL A 48 -3.75 -3.50 1.25
C VAL A 48 -4.04 -4.06 -0.15
N ARG A 49 -4.98 -4.99 -0.27
CA ARG A 49 -5.37 -5.55 -1.57
C ARG A 49 -5.96 -4.47 -2.48
N GLU A 50 -6.83 -3.61 -1.95
CA GLU A 50 -7.41 -2.51 -2.72
C GLU A 50 -6.33 -1.51 -3.16
N ALA A 51 -5.37 -1.20 -2.28
CA ALA A 51 -4.23 -0.35 -2.60
C ALA A 51 -3.35 -0.90 -3.73
N ILE A 52 -3.03 -2.20 -3.67
CA ILE A 52 -2.24 -2.87 -4.72
C ILE A 52 -3.01 -2.90 -6.05
N ARG A 53 -4.30 -3.28 -6.04
CA ARG A 53 -5.13 -3.25 -7.26
C ARG A 53 -5.17 -1.87 -7.90
N ARG A 54 -5.24 -0.81 -7.09
CA ARG A 54 -5.19 0.56 -7.58
C ARG A 54 -3.82 0.90 -8.19
N LEU A 55 -2.72 0.48 -7.57
CA LEU A 55 -1.37 0.66 -8.13
C LEU A 55 -1.19 -0.09 -9.46
N GLU A 56 -1.72 -1.31 -9.57
CA GLU A 56 -1.72 -2.08 -10.82
C GLU A 56 -2.53 -1.38 -11.91
N ALA A 57 -3.67 -0.78 -11.55
CA ALA A 57 -4.52 -0.04 -12.50
C ALA A 57 -3.92 1.30 -12.95
N GLU A 58 -3.16 1.98 -12.09
CA GLU A 58 -2.46 3.23 -12.43
C GLU A 58 -1.18 3.00 -13.25
N GLY A 59 -0.58 1.80 -13.15
CA GLY A 59 0.65 1.43 -13.87
C GLY A 59 0.44 0.77 -15.23
N SER A 60 -0.82 0.67 -15.71
CA SER A 60 -1.18 0.15 -17.03
C SER A 60 -1.31 1.24 -18.09
#